data_AF-A0A2E5PEQ4-F1
#
_entry.id   AF-A0A2E5PEQ4-F1
#
_cell.length_a   1.000
_cell.length_b   1.000
_cell.length_c   1.000
_cell.angle_alpha   90.00
_cell.angle_beta   90.00
_cell.angle_gamma   90.00
#
_symmetry.space_group_name_H-M   'P 1'
#
loop_
_entity.id
_entity.type
_entity.pdbx_description
1 polymer ?
#
loop_
_entity_poly.entity_id
_entity_poly.type
_entity_poly.pdbx_seq_one_letter_code
_entity_poly.pdbx_strand_id
1 'polypeptide(L)'
;VDHGVTWSIYFFDNNNIPLEASWDTCEVIKTPAIIEDNPLAVAEEGAEPQPGVWPEVTVPTQPEQMIAYPGNGFGMRDALIERGLVAPKPDYAIDTAD
;
A
#
# COMPACT_ATOMS: atom_id res chain seq x y z
N VAL A 1 -10.46 0.51 -22.42
CA VAL A 1 -9.37 1.41 -22.85
C VAL A 1 -8.08 0.63 -22.72
N ASP A 2 -7.25 0.67 -23.75
CA ASP A 2 -5.96 -0.01 -23.77
C ASP A 2 -4.87 0.99 -23.38
N HIS A 3 -4.16 0.73 -22.28
CA HIS A 3 -3.05 1.55 -21.76
C HIS A 3 -1.69 0.89 -22.00
N GLY A 4 -1.62 -0.10 -22.89
CA GLY A 4 -0.40 -0.84 -23.23
C GLY A 4 -0.15 -2.01 -22.30
N VAL A 5 0.20 -1.75 -21.04
CA VAL A 5 0.50 -2.79 -20.03
C VAL A 5 -0.70 -3.16 -19.15
N THR A 6 -1.79 -2.39 -19.26
CA THR A 6 -3.07 -2.66 -18.60
C THR A 6 -4.24 -2.34 -19.54
N TRP A 7 -5.35 -3.04 -19.34
CA TRP A 7 -6.64 -2.69 -19.91
C TRP A 7 -7.58 -2.21 -18.82
N SER A 8 -8.36 -1.17 -19.11
CA SER A 8 -9.28 -0.58 -18.14
C SER A 8 -10.69 -0.38 -18.68
N ILE A 9 -11.68 -0.53 -17.81
CA ILE A 9 -13.08 -0.14 -18.04
C ILE A 9 -13.43 0.97 -17.05
N TYR A 10 -13.97 2.08 -17.56
CA TYR A 10 -14.41 3.23 -16.77
C TYR A 10 -15.92 3.30 -16.68
N PHE A 11 -16.44 3.53 -15.48
CA PHE A 11 -17.88 3.65 -15.22
C PHE A 11 -18.13 4.48 -13.96
N PHE A 12 -19.39 4.82 -13.72
CA PHE A 12 -19.81 5.51 -12.51
C PHE A 12 -20.62 4.57 -11.62
N ASP A 13 -20.48 4.72 -10.30
CA ASP A 13 -21.41 4.10 -9.37
C ASP A 13 -22.76 4.85 -9.32
N ASN A 14 -23.70 4.37 -8.50
CA ASN A 14 -25.02 5.01 -8.36
C ASN A 14 -24.96 6.41 -7.70
N ASN A 15 -23.83 6.79 -7.11
CA ASN A 15 -23.58 8.12 -6.53
C ASN A 15 -22.80 9.04 -7.48
N ASN A 16 -22.59 8.62 -8.73
CA ASN A 16 -21.82 9.34 -9.74
C ASN A 16 -20.32 9.49 -9.37
N ILE A 17 -19.77 8.52 -8.64
CA ILE A 17 -18.33 8.42 -8.34
C ILE A 17 -17.64 7.71 -9.53
N PRO A 18 -16.58 8.29 -10.12
CA PRO A 18 -15.83 7.63 -11.19
C PRO A 18 -15.06 6.43 -10.63
N LEU A 19 -15.28 5.26 -11.24
CA LEU A 19 -14.61 4.00 -10.92
C LEU A 19 -13.85 3.47 -12.13
N GLU A 20 -12.79 2.72 -11.84
CA GLU A 20 -11.98 2.01 -12.83
C GLU A 20 -11.84 0.53 -12.41
N ALA A 21 -12.09 -0.37 -13.36
CA ALA A 21 -11.68 -1.76 -13.26
C ALA A 21 -10.56 -2.01 -14.25
N SER A 22 -9.36 -2.35 -13.76
CA SER A 22 -8.17 -2.61 -14.57
C SER A 22 -7.77 -4.08 -14.55
N TRP A 23 -7.06 -4.50 -15.61
CA TRP A 23 -6.49 -5.83 -15.77
C TRP A 23 -5.09 -5.72 -16.38
N ASP A 24 -4.10 -6.34 -15.75
CA ASP A 24 -2.73 -6.35 -16.25
C ASP A 24 -2.61 -7.26 -17.48
N THR A 25 -2.11 -6.72 -18.59
CA THR A 25 -1.91 -7.46 -19.84
C THR A 25 -0.48 -7.97 -20.01
N CYS A 26 0.44 -7.47 -19.18
CA CYS A 26 1.87 -7.78 -19.21
C CYS A 26 2.39 -8.03 -17.78
N GLU A 27 3.43 -8.85 -17.67
CA GLU A 27 4.17 -9.07 -16.43
C GLU A 27 5.49 -8.30 -16.46
N VAL A 28 5.88 -7.70 -15.33
CA VAL A 28 7.17 -7.03 -15.19
C VAL A 28 8.28 -8.06 -15.02
N ILE A 29 9.04 -8.32 -16.10
CA ILE A 29 10.13 -9.31 -16.09
C ILE A 29 11.49 -8.77 -15.62
N LYS A 30 11.66 -7.44 -15.58
CA LYS A 30 12.88 -6.77 -15.11
C LYS A 30 12.54 -5.40 -14.55
N THR A 31 13.15 -5.01 -13.44
CA THR A 31 12.98 -3.71 -12.80
C THR A 31 14.28 -2.88 -12.82
N PRO A 32 14.19 -1.54 -12.74
CA PRO A 32 12.96 -0.76 -12.91
C PRO A 32 12.50 -0.75 -14.39
N ALA A 33 11.20 -0.92 -14.60
CA ALA A 33 10.58 -0.92 -15.94
C ALA A 33 10.13 0.50 -16.29
N ILE A 34 11.08 1.36 -16.65
CA ILE A 34 10.86 2.78 -16.97
C ILE A 34 11.22 3.03 -18.43
N ILE A 35 10.36 3.76 -19.14
CA ILE A 35 10.65 4.30 -20.48
C ILE A 35 10.69 5.82 -20.34
N GLU A 36 11.90 6.36 -20.30
CA GLU A 36 12.22 7.78 -20.24
C GLU A 36 13.45 8.00 -21.14
N ASP A 37 13.48 9.09 -21.89
CA ASP A 37 14.55 9.34 -22.87
C ASP A 37 15.88 9.73 -22.19
N ASN A 38 15.80 10.32 -20.99
CA ASN A 38 16.96 10.71 -20.18
C ASN A 38 16.69 10.45 -18.69
N PRO A 39 16.66 9.19 -18.24
CA PRO A 39 16.36 8.86 -16.85
C PRO A 39 17.45 9.43 -15.94
N LEU A 40 17.03 10.03 -14.83
CA LEU A 40 17.95 10.36 -13.75
C LEU A 40 18.50 9.06 -13.16
N ALA A 41 19.78 9.04 -12.76
CA ALA A 41 20.40 7.86 -12.14
C ALA A 41 19.57 7.31 -10.96
N VAL A 42 18.96 8.19 -10.16
CA VAL A 42 18.10 7.80 -9.03
C VAL A 42 16.81 7.07 -9.46
N ALA A 43 16.30 7.31 -10.67
CA ALA A 43 15.14 6.58 -11.18
C ALA A 43 15.47 5.13 -11.52
N GLU A 44 16.73 4.85 -11.88
CA GLU A 44 17.22 3.50 -12.19
C GLU A 44 17.44 2.64 -10.94
N GLU A 45 17.44 3.25 -9.74
CA GLU A 45 17.61 2.56 -8.45
C GLU A 45 16.35 1.77 -8.03
N GLY A 46 15.18 2.10 -8.60
CA GLY A 46 13.90 1.44 -8.30
C GLY A 46 13.14 2.08 -7.13
N ALA A 47 11.97 1.51 -6.80
CA ALA A 47 11.06 2.07 -5.80
C ALA A 47 11.42 1.67 -4.35
N GLU A 48 12.30 0.69 -4.18
CA GLU A 48 12.70 0.19 -2.87
C GLU A 48 13.76 1.08 -2.21
N PRO A 49 13.82 1.13 -0.87
CA PRO A 49 14.87 1.84 -0.15
C PRO A 49 16.27 1.35 -0.54
N GLN A 50 17.18 2.28 -0.85
CA GLN A 50 18.57 1.95 -1.18
C GLN A 50 19.41 1.72 0.09
N PRO A 51 20.01 0.53 0.28
CA PRO A 51 20.90 0.28 1.40
C PRO A 51 22.11 1.22 1.38
N GLY A 52 22.49 1.75 2.54
CA GLY A 52 23.65 2.64 2.68
C GLY A 52 23.41 4.10 2.28
N VAL A 53 22.25 4.44 1.69
CA VAL A 53 21.83 5.84 1.48
C VAL A 53 21.21 6.40 2.76
N TRP A 54 20.43 5.58 3.46
CA TRP A 54 19.81 5.96 4.72
C TRP A 54 20.82 5.91 5.86
N PRO A 55 20.76 6.85 6.82
CA PRO A 55 21.56 6.78 8.04
C PRO A 55 21.34 5.46 8.77
N GLU A 56 22.41 4.92 9.35
CA GLU A 56 22.31 3.74 10.20
C GLU A 56 21.36 4.01 11.38
N VAL A 57 20.46 3.07 11.64
CA VAL A 57 19.58 3.13 12.82
C VAL A 57 20.42 2.80 14.06
N THR A 58 20.99 3.84 14.68
CA THR A 58 21.81 3.70 15.90
C THR A 58 20.97 3.55 17.17
N VAL A 59 19.73 4.05 17.15
CA VAL A 59 18.77 3.95 18.25
C VAL A 59 17.43 3.56 17.64
N PRO A 60 17.08 2.26 17.58
CA PRO A 60 15.78 1.85 17.09
C PRO A 60 14.69 2.39 18.02
N THR A 61 13.54 2.74 17.45
CA THR A 61 12.33 3.06 18.21
C THR A 61 12.01 1.88 19.11
N GLN A 62 11.80 2.13 20.41
CA GLN A 62 11.47 1.05 21.35
C GLN A 62 10.06 0.54 21.06
N PRO A 63 9.75 -0.76 21.26
CA PRO A 63 8.43 -1.32 21.00
C PRO A 63 7.29 -0.52 21.65
N GLU A 64 7.50 0.01 22.86
CA GLU A 64 6.52 0.79 23.62
C GLU A 64 6.23 2.15 22.98
N GLN A 65 7.10 2.61 22.08
CA GLN A 65 6.95 3.86 21.33
C GLN A 65 6.39 3.63 19.92
N MET A 66 6.24 2.36 19.47
CA MET A 66 5.67 2.00 18.17
C MET A 66 4.13 2.06 18.22
N ILE A 67 3.59 3.23 18.51
CA ILE A 67 2.15 3.42 18.75
C ILE A 67 1.45 3.66 17.41
N ALA A 68 0.48 2.82 17.08
CA ALA A 68 -0.40 3.02 15.94
C ALA A 68 -1.52 4.01 16.29
N TYR A 69 -1.80 4.97 15.38
CA TYR A 69 -2.87 5.95 15.56
C TYR A 69 -4.08 5.64 14.65
N PRO A 70 -5.31 5.91 15.10
CA PRO A 70 -6.52 5.71 14.28
C PRO A 70 -6.49 6.52 12.98
N GLY A 71 -6.53 5.82 11.84
CA GLY A 71 -6.75 6.40 10.52
C GLY A 71 -8.20 6.25 10.05
N ASN A 72 -8.48 6.62 8.80
CA ASN A 72 -9.83 6.58 8.21
C ASN A 72 -10.48 5.18 8.24
N GLY A 73 -9.69 4.11 8.26
CA GLY A 73 -10.17 2.73 8.32
C GLY A 73 -10.45 2.20 9.74
N PHE A 74 -10.19 2.98 10.80
CA PHE A 74 -10.28 2.46 12.18
C PHE A 74 -11.70 1.98 12.53
N GLY A 75 -12.72 2.80 12.28
CA GLY A 75 -14.11 2.41 12.57
C GLY A 75 -14.65 1.29 11.67
N MET A 76 -14.08 1.12 10.48
CA MET A 76 -14.44 0.01 9.58
C MET A 76 -14.05 -1.34 10.20
N ARG A 77 -12.86 -1.44 10.82
CA ARG A 77 -12.40 -2.66 11.50
C ARG A 77 -13.42 -3.10 12.55
N ASP A 78 -13.85 -2.19 13.42
CA ASP A 78 -14.72 -2.51 14.54
C ASP A 78 -16.09 -3.01 14.03
N ALA A 79 -16.66 -2.34 13.02
CA ALA A 79 -17.90 -2.77 12.39
C ALA A 79 -17.79 -4.16 11.72
N LEU A 80 -16.63 -4.52 11.16
CA LEU A 80 -16.41 -5.85 10.57
C LEU A 80 -16.31 -6.94 11.63
N ILE A 81 -15.67 -6.65 12.77
CA ILE A 81 -15.56 -7.57 13.92
C ILE A 81 -16.96 -7.82 14.51
N GLU A 82 -17.73 -6.76 14.78
CA GLU A 82 -19.08 -6.86 15.33
C GLU A 82 -20.03 -7.70 14.45
N ARG A 83 -19.84 -7.63 13.13
CA ARG A 83 -20.61 -8.41 12.15
C ARG A 83 -20.09 -9.84 11.97
N GLY A 84 -19.01 -10.23 12.64
CA GLY A 84 -18.39 -11.55 12.52
C GLY A 84 -17.77 -11.80 11.14
N LEU A 85 -17.42 -10.75 10.41
CA LEU A 85 -16.85 -10.85 9.06
C LEU A 85 -15.32 -10.98 9.09
N VAL A 86 -14.69 -10.51 10.16
CA VAL A 86 -13.25 -10.64 10.41
C VAL A 86 -13.02 -10.97 11.88
N ALA A 87 -11.87 -11.57 12.18
CA ALA A 87 -11.37 -11.73 13.53
C ALA A 87 -9.96 -11.12 13.62
N PRO A 88 -9.59 -10.50 14.75
CA PRO A 88 -8.22 -10.06 14.96
C PRO A 88 -7.28 -11.27 14.91
N LYS A 89 -6.06 -11.06 14.40
CA LYS A 89 -5.03 -12.09 14.46
C LYS A 89 -4.62 -12.35 15.92
N PRO A 90 -4.12 -13.55 16.27
CA PRO A 90 -3.74 -13.88 17.65
C PRO A 90 -2.67 -12.96 18.25
N ASP A 91 -1.76 -12.46 17.41
CA ASP A 91 -0.71 -11.49 17.74
C ASP A 91 -1.21 -10.04 17.78
N TYR A 92 -2.45 -9.81 17.33
CA TYR A 92 -3.20 -8.56 17.45
C TYR A 92 -4.07 -8.56 18.73
N ALA A 93 -3.68 -9.32 19.76
CA ALA A 93 -4.30 -9.19 21.06
C ALA A 93 -4.08 -7.75 21.52
N ILE A 94 -5.16 -6.98 21.44
CA ILE A 94 -5.24 -5.61 21.93
C ILE A 94 -4.77 -5.69 23.38
N ASP A 95 -3.65 -5.05 23.68
CA ASP A 95 -3.35 -4.65 25.05
C ASP A 95 -4.44 -3.64 25.39
N THR A 96 -5.59 -4.16 25.83
CA THR A 96 -6.71 -3.34 26.31
C THR A 96 -6.25 -2.79 27.66
N ALA A 97 -5.36 -1.81 27.62
CA ALA A 97 -5.04 -0.96 28.73
C ALA A 97 -6.20 0.04 28.87
N ASP A 98 -7.18 -0.36 29.67
CA ASP A 98 -7.89 0.47 30.65
C ASP A 98 -8.33 -0.42 31.82
#